data_AF-A0A940W286-F1
#
_entry.id   AF-A0A940W286-F1
#
_cell.length_a   1.000
_cell.length_b   1.000
_cell.length_c   1.000
_cell.angle_alpha   90.00
_cell.angle_beta   90.00
_cell.angle_gamma   90.00
#
_symmetry.space_group_name_H-M   'P 1'
#
loop_
_entity.id
_entity.type
_entity.pdbx_description
1 polymer ?
#
loop_
_entity_poly.entity_id
_entity_poly.type
_entity_poly.pdbx_seq_one_letter_code
_entity_poly.pdbx_strand_id
1 'polypeptide(L)'
;MAENGDKRLDRLFAAARGAPPDTTRAEEGFEGRVAARIRGRRPGSGEWPLGAWAWRLAPLFGAVVITVGVWTAATIPETVTGAGTEIAAAWEAADMADLLGGGG
;
A
#
# COMPACT_ATOMS: atom_id res chain seq x y z
N MET A 1 -27.27 62.46 15.95
CA MET A 1 -25.98 61.96 16.48
C MET A 1 -25.64 60.52 16.09
N ALA A 2 -26.59 59.68 15.64
CA ALA A 2 -26.33 58.29 15.22
C ALA A 2 -25.50 58.15 13.93
N GLU A 3 -25.67 59.06 12.96
CA GLU A 3 -25.08 58.96 11.61
C GLU A 3 -23.53 58.98 11.58
N ASN A 4 -22.89 59.58 12.57
CA ASN A 4 -21.42 59.57 12.69
C ASN A 4 -20.88 58.24 13.24
N GLY A 5 -21.69 57.50 14.01
CA GLY A 5 -21.32 56.18 14.52
C GLY A 5 -21.28 55.15 13.40
N ASP A 6 -22.30 55.16 12.53
CA ASP A 6 -22.44 54.20 11.43
C ASP A 6 -21.32 54.35 10.40
N LYS A 7 -20.98 55.59 10.01
CA LYS A 7 -19.86 55.87 9.10
C LYS A 7 -18.51 55.41 9.65
N ARG A 8 -18.33 55.46 10.98
CA ARG A 8 -17.11 55.01 11.65
C ARG A 8 -17.04 53.48 11.69
N LEU A 9 -18.17 52.80 11.91
CA LEU A 9 -18.26 51.35 11.86
C LEU A 9 -18.02 50.81 10.44
N ASP A 10 -18.61 51.42 9.42
CA ASP A 10 -18.39 51.04 8.03
C ASP A 10 -16.93 51.15 7.61
N ARG A 11 -16.25 52.22 8.06
CA ARG A 11 -14.82 52.41 7.82
C ARG A 11 -13.97 51.35 8.53
N LEU A 12 -14.37 50.93 9.74
CA LEU A 12 -13.71 49.85 10.48
C LEU A 12 -13.92 48.49 9.80
N PHE A 13 -15.14 48.18 9.33
CA PHE A 13 -15.41 46.93 8.62
C PHE A 13 -14.73 46.88 7.25
N ALA A 14 -14.68 48.00 6.54
CA ALA A 14 -13.93 48.10 5.29
C ALA A 14 -12.43 47.86 5.51
N ALA A 15 -11.86 48.44 6.56
CA ALA A 15 -10.45 48.21 6.94
C ALA A 15 -10.20 46.75 7.35
N ALA A 16 -11.11 46.14 8.13
CA ALA A 16 -10.98 44.75 8.56
C ALA A 16 -11.05 43.75 7.40
N ARG A 17 -11.86 44.00 6.37
CA ARG A 17 -11.92 43.16 5.15
C ARG A 17 -10.72 43.34 4.23
N GLY A 18 -10.07 44.49 4.28
CA GLY A 18 -8.87 44.79 3.48
C GLY A 18 -7.57 44.27 4.09
N ALA A 19 -7.59 43.86 5.37
CA ALA A 19 -6.43 43.27 6.02
C ALA A 19 -6.18 41.86 5.47
N PRO A 20 -4.96 41.51 5.05
CA PRO A 20 -4.64 40.15 4.63
C PRO A 20 -4.89 39.21 5.82
N PRO A 21 -5.56 38.06 5.59
CA PRO A 21 -5.78 37.10 6.65
C PRO A 21 -4.43 36.65 7.22
N ASP A 22 -4.28 36.71 8.54
CA ASP A 22 -3.12 36.18 9.25
C ASP A 22 -3.16 34.65 9.17
N THR A 23 -2.51 34.11 8.14
CA THR A 23 -2.38 32.66 7.93
C THR A 23 -1.30 32.05 8.81
N THR A 24 -0.43 32.86 9.42
CA THR A 24 0.70 32.38 10.24
C THR A 24 0.18 31.58 11.42
N ARG A 25 -0.89 32.05 12.07
CA ARG A 25 -1.55 31.31 13.16
C ARG A 25 -2.31 30.06 12.69
N ALA A 26 -2.72 30.02 11.43
CA ALA A 26 -3.39 28.86 10.84
C ALA A 26 -2.39 27.76 10.42
N GLU A 27 -1.19 28.16 10.03
CA GLU A 27 -0.06 27.28 9.70
C GLU A 27 0.56 26.66 10.95
N GLU A 28 0.56 27.38 12.07
CA GLU A 28 0.99 26.85 13.37
C GLU A 28 0.19 25.59 13.76
N GLY A 29 0.87 24.44 13.71
CA GLY A 29 0.31 23.14 14.02
C GLY A 29 -0.58 22.53 12.92
N PHE A 30 -0.58 23.07 11.70
CA PHE A 30 -1.27 22.46 10.55
C PHE A 30 -0.76 21.05 10.31
N GLU A 31 0.56 20.86 10.27
CA GLU A 31 1.19 19.55 10.09
C GLU A 31 0.80 18.57 11.20
N GLY A 32 0.75 19.03 12.45
CA GLY A 32 0.32 18.22 13.59
C GLY A 32 -1.14 17.79 13.50
N ARG A 33 -2.04 18.70 13.11
CA ARG A 33 -3.48 18.40 12.91
C ARG A 33 -3.69 17.47 11.71
N VAL A 34 -2.93 17.64 10.63
CA VAL A 34 -2.96 16.76 9.46
C VAL A 34 -2.45 15.36 9.82
N ALA A 35 -1.32 15.26 10.51
CA ALA A 35 -0.77 13.99 10.97
C ALA A 35 -1.73 13.27 11.94
N ALA A 36 -2.34 13.99 12.88
CA ALA A 36 -3.35 13.45 13.78
C ALA A 36 -4.60 12.97 13.03
N ARG A 37 -5.05 13.72 12.01
CA ARG A 37 -6.19 13.33 11.18
C ARG A 37 -5.90 12.12 10.29
N ILE A 38 -4.70 12.01 9.73
CA ILE A 38 -4.26 10.84 8.95
C ILE A 38 -4.18 9.61 9.86
N ARG A 39 -3.66 9.77 11.09
CA ARG A 39 -3.60 8.70 12.08
C ARG A 39 -4.99 8.24 12.52
N GLY A 40 -5.94 9.16 12.73
CA GLY A 40 -7.33 8.84 13.04
C GLY A 40 -8.15 8.30 11.87
N ARG A 41 -7.74 8.55 10.63
CA ARG A 41 -8.40 8.08 9.39
C ARG A 41 -7.86 6.77 8.84
N ARG A 42 -6.93 6.09 9.52
CA ARG A 42 -6.58 4.70 9.19
C ARG A 42 -7.45 3.74 10.02
N PRO A 43 -8.63 3.31 9.53
CA PRO A 43 -9.24 2.09 10.01
C PRO A 43 -8.34 0.95 9.55
N GLY A 44 -7.39 0.52 10.39
CA GLY A 44 -6.56 -0.65 10.09
C GLY A 44 -5.14 -0.66 10.61
N SER A 45 -4.63 0.40 11.25
CA SER A 45 -3.25 0.39 11.78
C SER A 45 -3.14 0.16 13.30
N GLY A 46 -4.16 -0.37 13.97
CA GLY A 46 -4.12 -0.42 15.44
C GLY A 46 -4.87 -1.52 16.18
N GLU A 47 -5.95 -2.10 15.67
CA GLU A 47 -6.84 -2.87 16.57
C GLU A 47 -7.43 -4.12 15.91
N TRP A 48 -6.57 -4.99 15.38
CA TRP A 48 -6.92 -6.41 15.34
C TRP A 48 -5.75 -7.21 15.94
N PRO A 49 -5.98 -8.04 16.98
CA PRO A 49 -4.92 -8.76 17.67
C PRO A 49 -4.11 -9.70 16.76
N LEU A 50 -4.61 -10.00 15.56
CA LEU A 50 -3.92 -10.79 14.56
C LEU A 50 -2.77 -10.06 13.85
N GLY A 51 -2.80 -8.73 13.70
CA GLY A 51 -1.74 -8.00 13.00
C GLY A 51 -0.40 -8.07 13.74
N ALA A 52 -0.44 -7.95 15.07
CA ALA A 52 0.73 -8.11 15.94
C ALA A 52 1.20 -9.58 16.06
N TRP A 53 0.34 -10.54 15.72
CA TRP A 53 0.65 -11.98 15.74
C TRP A 53 1.04 -12.54 14.37
N ALA A 54 0.75 -11.82 13.28
CA ALA A 54 1.02 -12.27 11.92
C ALA A 54 2.51 -12.59 11.67
N TRP A 55 3.42 -11.79 12.22
CA TRP A 55 4.86 -12.04 12.08
C TRP A 55 5.34 -13.28 12.84
N ARG A 56 4.65 -13.66 13.93
CA ARG A 56 4.91 -14.90 14.67
C ARG A 56 4.37 -16.14 13.97
N LEU A 57 3.35 -15.97 13.13
CA LEU A 57 2.76 -17.06 12.33
C LEU A 57 3.53 -17.34 11.04
N ALA A 58 4.38 -16.42 10.58
CA ALA A 58 5.23 -16.60 9.41
C ALA A 58 6.09 -17.89 9.44
N PRO A 59 6.85 -18.21 10.51
CA PRO A 59 7.63 -19.45 10.56
C PRO A 59 6.75 -20.70 10.61
N LEU A 60 5.59 -20.65 11.27
CA LEU A 60 4.64 -21.77 11.31
C LEU A 60 4.09 -22.08 9.91
N PHE A 61 3.69 -21.04 9.18
CA PHE A 61 3.23 -21.18 7.80
C PHE A 61 4.33 -21.75 6.90
N GLY A 62 5.57 -21.26 7.04
CA GLY A 62 6.72 -21.80 6.33
C GLY A 62 6.94 -23.29 6.61
N ALA A 63 6.86 -23.71 7.88
CA ALA A 63 6.97 -25.11 8.24
C ALA A 63 5.87 -25.97 7.58
N VAL A 64 4.62 -25.51 7.59
CA VAL A 64 3.51 -26.22 6.93
C VAL A 64 3.74 -26.36 5.43
N VAL A 65 4.15 -25.28 4.74
CA VAL A 65 4.44 -25.32 3.30
C VAL A 65 5.58 -26.30 3.00
N ILE A 66 6.63 -26.32 3.81
CA ILE A 66 7.75 -27.26 3.66
C ILE A 66 7.27 -28.69 3.87
N THR A 67 6.51 -28.96 4.94
CA THR A 67 5.99 -30.31 5.21
C THR A 67 5.08 -30.80 4.10
N VAL A 68 4.18 -29.95 3.61
CA VAL A 68 3.30 -30.27 2.48
C VAL A 68 4.12 -30.51 1.22
N GLY A 69 5.11 -29.68 0.93
CA GLY A 69 5.99 -29.84 -0.24
C GLY A 69 6.81 -31.13 -0.22
N VAL A 70 7.32 -31.52 0.95
CA VAL A 70 8.04 -32.80 1.13
C VAL A 70 7.08 -33.97 0.97
N TRP A 71 5.89 -33.89 1.57
CA TRP A 71 4.88 -34.93 1.45
C TRP A 71 4.43 -35.13 0.01
N THR A 72 4.11 -34.04 -0.69
CA THR A 72 3.70 -34.12 -2.10
C THR A 72 4.81 -34.69 -2.95
N ALA A 73 6.06 -34.22 -2.81
CA ALA A 73 7.22 -34.77 -3.51
C ALA A 73 7.42 -36.27 -3.25
N ALA A 74 7.21 -36.73 -2.01
CA ALA A 74 7.33 -38.15 -1.64
C ALA A 74 6.19 -39.03 -2.19
N THR A 75 5.02 -38.45 -2.46
CA THR A 75 3.84 -39.17 -2.97
C THR A 75 3.68 -39.12 -4.48
N ILE A 76 4.41 -38.23 -5.18
CA ILE A 76 4.40 -38.19 -6.63
C ILE A 76 5.18 -39.43 -7.13
N PRO A 77 4.53 -40.36 -7.86
CA PRO A 77 5.23 -41.51 -8.43
C PRO A 77 6.26 -41.01 -9.44
N GLU A 78 7.45 -41.63 -9.47
CA GLU A 78 8.60 -41.23 -10.31
C GLU A 78 8.26 -41.07 -11.80
N THR A 79 7.19 -41.72 -12.26
CA THR A 79 6.64 -41.63 -13.62
C THR A 79 6.11 -40.23 -13.98
N VAL A 80 5.65 -39.43 -13.01
CA VAL A 80 5.15 -38.07 -13.25
C VAL A 80 6.28 -37.04 -13.19
N THR A 81 7.29 -37.27 -12.36
CA THR A 81 8.48 -36.42 -12.26
C THR A 81 9.34 -36.52 -13.52
N GLY A 82 9.49 -37.73 -14.08
CA GLY A 82 10.14 -37.97 -15.38
C GLY A 82 9.42 -37.29 -16.53
N ALA A 83 8.08 -37.37 -16.57
CA ALA A 83 7.27 -36.68 -17.57
C ALA A 83 7.43 -35.15 -17.51
N GLY A 84 7.55 -34.57 -16.30
CA GLY A 84 7.80 -33.13 -16.13
C GLY A 84 9.14 -32.69 -16.71
N THR A 85 10.20 -33.47 -16.51
CA THR A 85 11.53 -33.19 -17.08
C THR A 85 11.58 -33.39 -18.60
N GLU A 86 10.87 -34.40 -19.12
CA GLU A 86 10.78 -34.66 -20.56
C GLU A 86 9.98 -33.57 -21.27
N ILE A 87 8.88 -33.10 -20.67
CA ILE A 87 8.10 -31.99 -21.19
C ILE A 87 8.95 -30.71 -21.20
N ALA A 88 9.63 -30.38 -20.11
CA ALA A 88 10.51 -29.21 -20.06
C ALA A 88 11.62 -29.25 -21.13
N ALA A 89 12.26 -30.41 -21.30
CA ALA A 89 13.26 -30.60 -22.36
C ALA A 89 12.65 -30.50 -23.77
N ALA A 90 11.42 -30.96 -23.97
CA ALA A 90 10.72 -30.86 -25.26
C ALA A 90 10.36 -29.41 -25.62
N TRP A 91 9.98 -28.58 -24.63
CA TRP A 91 9.74 -27.15 -24.84
C TRP A 91 11.02 -26.40 -25.21
N GLU A 92 12.13 -26.70 -24.53
CA GLU A 92 13.43 -26.08 -24.82
C GLU A 92 13.96 -26.50 -26.20
N ALA A 93 13.75 -27.75 -26.61
CA ALA A 93 14.10 -28.22 -27.95
C ALA A 93 13.23 -27.58 -29.04
N ALA A 94 11.94 -27.35 -28.79
CA ALA A 94 11.04 -26.66 -29.72
C ALA A 94 11.40 -25.18 -29.89
N ASP A 95 11.74 -24.49 -28.80
CA ASP A 95 12.17 -23.09 -28.81
C ASP A 95 13.49 -22.93 -29.57
N MET A 96 14.43 -23.85 -29.38
CA MET A 96 15.69 -23.88 -30.14
C MET A 96 15.50 -24.20 -31.62
N ALA A 97 14.54 -25.05 -31.97
CA ALA A 97 14.21 -25.34 -33.37
C ALA A 97 13.57 -24.13 -34.07
N ASP A 98 12.75 -23.34 -33.37
CA ASP A 98 12.16 -22.10 -33.89
C ASP A 98 13.23 -21.02 -34.11
N LEU A 99 14.16 -20.86 -33.16
CA LEU A 99 15.29 -19.93 -33.28
C LEU A 99 16.26 -20.29 -34.42
N LEU A 100 16.42 -21.58 -34.72
CA LEU A 100 17.27 -22.07 -35.81
C LEU A 100 16.54 -22.15 -37.16
N GLY A 101 15.21 -22.25 -37.16
CA GLY A 101 14.37 -22.38 -38.35
C GLY A 101 13.75 -21.07 -38.85
N GLY A 102 13.61 -20.06 -37.98
CA GLY A 102 12.99 -18.75 -38.27
C GLY A 102 13.83 -17.77 -39.10
N GLY A 103 14.76 -18.27 -39.92
CA GLY A 103 15.59 -17.49 -40.83
C GLY A 103 15.37 -17.91 -42.29
N GLY A 104 14.21 -17.57 -42.85
CA GLY A 104 13.87 -17.80 -44.26
C GLY A 104 12.75 -16.89 -44.73
#